data_AF-A0A2N5Z206-F1
#
_entry.id   AF-A0A2N5Z206-F1
#
_cell.length_a   1.000
_cell.length_b   1.000
_cell.length_c   1.000
_cell.angle_alpha   90.00
_cell.angle_beta   90.00
_cell.angle_gamma   90.00
#
_symmetry.space_group_name_H-M   'P 1'
#
loop_
_entity.id
_entity.type
_entity.pdbx_description
1 polymer ?
#
loop_
_entity_poly.entity_id
_entity_poly.type
_entity_poly.pdbx_seq_one_letter_code
_entity_poly.pdbx_strand_id
1 'polypeptide(L)'
;VGFIFTIHFFNTHLRPESFPMDTVIFTGLTPLEEFKKDRPKEYDYLVKTGRLEDVIIEKEITPWKLRMVKFVGFMFLGIGLLLVSLIIYSLVTG
;
A
#
# COMPACT_ATOMS: atom_id res chain seq x y z
N VAL A 1 15.14 12.06 10.64
CA VAL A 1 13.86 12.26 9.92
C VAL A 1 13.97 11.87 8.45
N GLY A 2 14.93 12.42 7.68
CA GLY A 2 15.12 12.05 6.26
C GLY A 2 15.35 10.54 6.03
N PHE A 3 16.24 9.90 6.80
CA PHE A 3 16.54 8.46 6.65
C PHE A 3 15.30 7.56 6.77
N ILE A 4 14.49 7.74 7.83
CA ILE A 4 13.28 6.93 8.06
C ILE A 4 12.27 7.14 6.93
N PHE A 5 12.04 8.39 6.52
CA PHE A 5 11.14 8.69 5.42
C PHE A 5 11.58 8.04 4.12
N THR A 6 12.86 8.20 3.73
CA THR A 6 13.39 7.62 2.48
C THR A 6 13.27 6.09 2.49
N ILE A 7 13.72 5.41 3.55
CA ILE A 7 13.62 3.95 3.63
C ILE A 7 12.17 3.47 3.58
N HIS A 8 11.27 4.10 4.33
CA HIS A 8 9.84 3.79 4.28
C HIS A 8 9.26 4.01 2.88
N PHE A 9 9.56 5.14 2.25
CA PHE A 9 9.03 5.50 0.94
C PHE A 9 9.40 4.45 -0.12
N PHE A 10 10.67 4.01 -0.15
CA PHE A 10 11.09 2.98 -1.10
C PHE A 10 10.51 1.60 -0.76
N ASN A 11 10.52 1.20 0.50
CA ASN A 11 10.07 -0.14 0.91
C ASN A 11 8.55 -0.32 0.82
N THR A 12 7.77 0.76 0.97
CA THR A 12 6.31 0.69 1.00
C THR A 12 5.68 1.20 -0.30
N HIS A 13 6.13 2.35 -0.83
CA HIS A 13 5.44 3.00 -1.96
C HIS A 13 6.05 2.72 -3.33
N LEU A 14 7.34 2.37 -3.39
CA LEU A 14 8.01 1.96 -4.63
C LEU A 14 8.21 0.45 -4.75
N ARG A 15 7.48 -0.33 -3.94
CA ARG A 15 7.47 -1.79 -4.02
C ARG A 15 6.89 -2.24 -5.37
N PRO A 16 7.61 -3.05 -6.18
CA PRO A 16 7.17 -3.44 -7.52
C PRO A 16 5.80 -4.12 -7.55
N GLU A 17 5.51 -4.95 -6.55
CA GLU A 17 4.25 -5.72 -6.48
C GLU A 17 3.02 -4.83 -6.26
N SER A 18 3.21 -3.66 -5.66
CA SER A 18 2.15 -2.71 -5.30
C SER A 18 2.23 -1.41 -6.12
N PHE A 19 3.16 -1.33 -7.07
CA PHE A 19 3.35 -0.13 -7.89
C PHE A 19 2.20 0.01 -8.89
N PRO A 20 1.63 1.21 -9.09
CA PRO A 20 2.02 2.51 -8.54
C PRO A 20 1.45 2.84 -7.15
N MET A 21 0.46 2.07 -6.68
CA MET A 21 -0.12 2.22 -5.35
C MET A 21 -0.89 0.97 -4.94
N ASP A 22 -0.68 0.53 -3.70
CA ASP A 22 -1.58 -0.38 -3.00
C ASP A 22 -2.90 0.34 -2.67
N THR A 23 -4.02 -0.19 -3.16
CA THR A 23 -5.34 0.39 -2.88
C THR A 23 -5.82 0.14 -1.45
N VAL A 24 -5.25 -0.83 -0.73
CA VAL A 24 -5.62 -1.19 0.66
C VAL A 24 -5.60 0.03 1.57
N ILE A 25 -4.67 0.97 1.36
CA ILE A 25 -4.57 2.19 2.18
C ILE A 25 -5.83 3.06 2.11
N PHE A 26 -6.61 2.96 1.03
CA PHE A 26 -7.85 3.71 0.84
C PHE A 26 -9.11 2.83 0.95
N THR A 27 -9.02 1.57 0.53
CA THR A 27 -10.16 0.66 0.48
C THR A 27 -10.34 -0.10 1.79
N GLY A 28 -9.25 -0.34 2.51
CA GLY A 28 -9.18 -1.24 3.66
C GLY A 28 -9.37 -2.71 3.29
N LEU A 29 -9.29 -3.06 2.00
CA LEU A 29 -9.61 -4.39 1.49
C LEU A 29 -8.39 -4.98 0.80
N THR A 30 -8.00 -6.18 1.21
CA THR A 30 -6.95 -6.97 0.57
C THR A 30 -7.58 -8.15 -0.17
N PRO A 31 -7.20 -8.42 -1.43
CA PRO A 31 -7.61 -9.63 -2.12
C PRO A 31 -7.25 -10.89 -1.33
N LEU A 32 -8.15 -11.88 -1.30
CA LEU A 32 -7.97 -13.08 -0.47
C LEU A 32 -6.68 -13.85 -0.80
N GLU A 33 -6.33 -13.96 -2.09
CA GLU A 33 -5.10 -14.63 -2.52
C GLU A 33 -3.83 -13.90 -2.05
N GLU A 34 -3.85 -12.56 -2.08
CA GLU A 34 -2.75 -11.73 -1.57
C GLU A 34 -2.65 -11.85 -0.05
N PHE A 35 -3.78 -11.80 0.66
CA PHE A 35 -3.82 -12.01 2.10
C PHE A 35 -3.26 -13.38 2.51
N LYS A 36 -3.61 -14.44 1.79
CA LYS A 36 -3.09 -15.79 2.03
C LYS A 36 -1.59 -15.88 1.79
N LYS A 37 -1.07 -15.21 0.76
CA LYS A 37 0.35 -15.17 0.43
C LYS A 37 1.16 -14.37 1.48
N ASP A 38 0.67 -13.20 1.86
CA ASP A 38 1.39 -12.27 2.73
C ASP A 38 1.21 -12.61 4.22
N ARG A 39 0.09 -13.23 4.58
CA ARG A 39 -0.27 -13.60 5.97
C ARG A 39 -0.77 -15.03 6.11
N PRO A 40 0.02 -16.05 5.70
CA PRO A 40 -0.42 -17.44 5.69
C PRO A 40 -0.83 -17.96 7.08
N LYS A 41 -0.13 -17.55 8.13
CA LYS A 41 -0.45 -17.95 9.52
C LYS A 41 -1.80 -17.40 9.99
N GLU A 42 -2.13 -16.16 9.61
CA GLU A 42 -3.40 -15.53 9.97
C GLU A 42 -4.55 -16.19 9.21
N TYR A 43 -4.35 -16.44 7.91
CA TYR A 43 -5.28 -17.21 7.09
C TYR A 43 -5.54 -18.62 7.66
N ASP A 44 -4.48 -19.38 7.97
CA ASP A 44 -4.60 -20.73 8.53
C ASP A 44 -5.35 -20.74 9.86
N TYR A 45 -5.13 -19.72 10.70
CA TYR A 45 -5.85 -19.57 11.96
C TYR A 45 -7.34 -19.31 11.73
N LEU A 46 -7.69 -18.41 10.81
CA LEU A 46 -9.08 -18.09 10.46
C LEU A 46 -9.82 -19.32 9.89
N VAL A 47 -9.16 -20.08 9.02
CA VAL A 47 -9.69 -21.34 8.47
C VAL A 47 -9.92 -22.37 9.58
N LYS A 48 -8.92 -22.61 10.44
CA LYS A 48 -9.01 -23.60 11.53
C LYS A 48 -10.08 -23.25 12.56
N THR A 49 -10.33 -21.97 12.78
CA THR A 49 -11.33 -21.50 13.74
C THR A 49 -12.72 -21.31 13.12
N GLY A 50 -12.88 -21.50 11.80
CA GLY A 50 -14.15 -21.29 11.09
C GLY A 50 -14.62 -19.83 11.09
N ARG A 51 -13.67 -18.89 11.15
CA ARG A 51 -13.92 -17.44 11.23
C ARG A 51 -13.56 -16.70 9.95
N LEU A 52 -13.22 -17.43 8.89
CA LEU A 52 -12.79 -16.82 7.64
C LEU A 52 -13.96 -16.09 6.97
N GLU A 53 -15.15 -16.68 7.02
CA GLU A 53 -16.39 -16.16 6.46
C GLU A 53 -16.83 -14.85 7.14
N ASP A 54 -16.45 -14.63 8.40
CA ASP A 54 -16.77 -13.40 9.15
C ASP A 54 -16.01 -12.17 8.63
N VAL A 55 -14.87 -12.39 7.97
CA VAL A 55 -13.96 -11.32 7.52
C VAL A 55 -13.89 -11.19 6.00
N ILE A 56 -14.36 -12.19 5.26
CA ILE A 56 -14.50 -12.11 3.80
C ILE A 56 -15.71 -11.23 3.47
N ILE A 57 -15.47 -10.20 2.68
CA ILE A 57 -16.51 -9.29 2.22
C ILE A 57 -16.44 -9.24 0.70
N GLU A 58 -17.55 -9.58 0.05
CA GLU A 58 -17.73 -9.27 -1.37
C GLU A 58 -18.04 -7.77 -1.49
N LYS A 59 -17.13 -7.03 -2.10
CA LYS A 59 -17.29 -5.59 -2.27
C LYS A 59 -16.88 -5.16 -3.67
N GLU A 60 -17.86 -4.70 -4.41
CA GLU A 60 -17.63 -4.05 -5.69
C GLU A 60 -17.17 -2.60 -5.46
N ILE A 61 -15.93 -2.32 -5.85
CA ILE A 61 -15.42 -0.95 -5.86
C ILE A 61 -15.78 -0.33 -7.20
N THR A 62 -16.56 0.76 -7.18
CA THR A 62 -16.98 1.42 -8.40
C THR A 62 -15.76 1.92 -9.22
N PRO A 63 -15.80 1.84 -10.56
CA PRO A 63 -14.66 2.25 -11.40
C PRO A 63 -14.23 3.71 -11.21
N TRP A 64 -15.16 4.59 -10.81
CA TRP A 64 -14.86 5.98 -10.50
C TRP A 64 -14.02 6.12 -9.22
N LYS A 65 -14.39 5.40 -8.14
CA LYS A 65 -13.63 5.40 -6.88
C LYS A 65 -12.21 4.87 -7.09
N LEU A 66 -12.05 3.79 -7.86
CA LEU A 66 -10.72 3.25 -8.20
C LEU A 66 -9.85 4.27 -8.96
N ARG A 67 -10.43 4.99 -9.92
CA ARG A 67 -9.71 6.06 -10.63
C ARG A 67 -9.30 7.19 -9.71
N MET A 68 -10.18 7.60 -8.81
CA MET A 68 -9.89 8.65 -7.83
C MET A 68 -8.75 8.24 -6.88
N VAL A 69 -8.82 7.01 -6.35
CA VAL A 69 -7.78 6.43 -5.49
C VAL A 69 -6.43 6.40 -6.20
N LYS A 70 -6.38 5.92 -7.45
CA LYS A 70 -5.14 5.90 -8.25
C LYS A 70 -4.60 7.30 -8.48
N PHE A 71 -5.45 8.26 -8.83
CA PHE A 71 -5.04 9.66 -9.05
C PHE A 71 -4.41 10.28 -7.80
N VAL A 72 -5.09 10.16 -6.65
CA VAL A 72 -4.57 10.64 -5.36
C VAL A 72 -3.27 9.93 -4.99
N GLY A 73 -3.18 8.63 -5.26
CA GLY A 73 -1.97 7.85 -5.05
C GLY A 73 -0.78 8.32 -5.86
N PHE A 74 -0.96 8.57 -7.15
CA PHE A 74 0.08 9.12 -8.01
C PHE A 74 0.51 10.54 -7.58
N MET A 75 -0.42 11.37 -7.11
CA MET A 75 -0.11 12.67 -6.54
C MET A 75 0.81 12.54 -5.32
N PHE A 76 0.48 11.65 -4.37
CA PHE A 76 1.34 11.40 -3.21
C PHE A 76 2.69 10.80 -3.56
N LEU A 77 2.73 9.89 -4.54
CA LEU A 77 3.99 9.33 -5.05
C LEU A 77 4.89 10.44 -5.62
N GLY A 78 4.33 11.35 -6.41
CA GLY A 78 5.05 12.50 -6.97
C GLY A 78 5.58 13.44 -5.88
N ILE A 79 4.76 13.77 -4.89
CA ILE A 79 5.18 14.57 -3.73
C ILE A 79 6.30 13.87 -2.96
N GLY A 80 6.19 12.56 -2.75
CA GLY A 80 7.21 11.79 -2.05
C GLY A 80 8.55 11.76 -2.79
N LEU A 81 8.53 11.58 -4.12
CA LEU A 81 9.75 11.67 -4.96
C LEU A 81 10.38 13.07 -4.91
N LEU A 82 9.56 14.13 -4.92
CA LEU A 82 10.03 15.49 -4.74
C LEU A 82 10.71 15.67 -3.37
N LEU A 83 10.09 15.18 -2.29
CA LEU A 83 10.66 15.26 -0.94
C LEU A 83 11.98 14.49 -0.83
N VAL A 84 12.07 13.27 -1.39
CA VAL A 84 13.34 12.52 -1.46
C VAL A 84 14.41 13.33 -2.18
N SER A 85 14.06 13.94 -3.31
CA SER A 85 14.99 14.76 -4.10
C SER A 85 15.49 15.98 -3.31
N LEU A 86 14.59 16.67 -2.58
CA LEU A 86 14.94 17.81 -1.73
C LEU A 86 15.80 17.41 -0.53
N ILE A 87 15.55 16.24 0.08
CA ILE A 87 16.39 15.71 1.16
C ILE A 87 17.80 15.44 0.63
N ILE A 88 17.93 14.76 -0.53
CA ILE A 88 19.23 14.48 -1.15
C ILE A 88 19.94 15.78 -1.48
N TYR A 89 19.25 16.74 -2.11
CA TYR A 89 19.81 18.05 -2.41
C TYR A 89 20.35 18.73 -1.14
N SER A 90 19.54 18.80 -0.08
CA SER A 90 19.94 19.38 1.20
C SER A 90 21.14 18.68 1.84
N LEU A 91 21.34 17.38 1.61
CA LEU A 91 22.49 16.65 2.16
C LEU A 91 23.78 16.86 1.36
N VAL A 92 23.66 17.22 0.07
CA VAL A 92 24.81 17.42 -0.83
C VAL A 92 25.26 18.87 -0.86
N THR A 93 24.33 19.82 -0.75
CA THR A 93 24.63 21.26 -0.79
C THR A 93 24.63 21.94 0.56
N GLY A 94 24.14 21.25 1.60
CA GLY A 94 24.09 21.74 2.97
C GLY A 94 25.33 21.42 3.79
#